data_AF-A0A950LR06-F1
#
_entry.id   AF-A0A950LR06-F1
#
_cell.length_a   1.000
_cell.length_b   1.000
_cell.length_c   1.000
_cell.angle_alpha   90.00
_cell.angle_beta   90.00
_cell.angle_gamma   90.00
#
_symmetry.space_group_name_H-M   'P 1'
#
loop_
_entity.id
_entity.type
_entity.pdbx_description
1 polymer ?
#
loop_
_entity_poly.entity_id
_entity_poly.type
_entity_poly.pdbx_seq_one_letter_code
_entity_poly.pdbx_strand_id
1 'polypeptide(L)' 'RLVGGGDRPFRLLSFVKVVEAAESGDAEGPPVSENATLRDALADLLWRGAQSLPVTATDGASRGRITLPAILARAGHAP' A
#
# COMPACT_ATOMS: atom_id res chain seq x y z
N ARG A 1 -30.38 6.07 6.91
CA ARG A 1 -29.66 5.74 5.66
C ARG A 1 -28.18 6.02 5.90
N LEU A 2 -27.33 5.01 6.05
CA LEU A 2 -25.89 5.20 6.29
C LEU A 2 -25.09 4.17 5.49
N VAL A 3 -24.13 4.70 4.75
CA VAL A 3 -23.22 4.03 3.82
C VAL A 3 -22.31 3.09 4.63
N GLY A 4 -22.73 1.84 4.86
CA GLY A 4 -22.00 0.91 5.76
C GLY A 4 -21.06 -0.06 5.04
N GLY A 5 -21.25 -0.28 3.73
CA GLY A 5 -20.56 -1.35 3.01
C GLY A 5 -19.29 -0.92 2.24
N GLY A 6 -19.33 0.25 1.60
CA GLY A 6 -18.27 0.70 0.69
C GLY A 6 -16.94 1.07 1.36
N ASP A 7 -16.98 1.46 2.64
CA ASP A 7 -15.79 1.93 3.36
C ASP A 7 -14.98 0.81 4.01
N ARG A 8 -15.50 -0.41 4.12
CA ARG A 8 -14.82 -1.52 4.80
C ARG A 8 -13.41 -1.78 4.22
N PRO A 9 -13.21 -1.86 2.89
CA PRO A 9 -11.89 -2.07 2.32
C PRO A 9 -10.94 -0.92 2.60
N PHE A 10 -11.39 0.33 2.43
CA PHE A 10 -10.55 1.50 2.71
C PHE A 10 -10.19 1.64 4.18
N ARG A 11 -11.10 1.25 5.09
CA ARG A 11 -10.84 1.20 6.53
C ARG A 11 -9.77 0.16 6.85
N LEU A 12 -9.85 -1.03 6.26
CA LEU A 12 -8.81 -2.06 6.42
C LEU A 12 -7.45 -1.55 5.92
N LEU A 13 -7.39 -0.97 4.72
CA LEU A 13 -6.16 -0.41 4.15
C LEU A 13 -5.57 0.74 4.96
N SER A 14 -6.38 1.43 5.78
CA SER A 14 -5.92 2.50 6.68
C SER A 14 -5.22 1.94 7.93
N PHE A 15 -5.29 0.63 8.20
CA PHE A 15 -4.64 -0.02 9.35
C PHE A 15 -3.45 -0.87 8.97
N VAL A 16 -3.49 -1.53 7.79
CA VAL A 16 -2.41 -2.40 7.31
C VAL A 16 -1.22 -1.57 6.84
N LYS A 17 -0.01 -1.96 7.24
CA LYS A 17 1.24 -1.32 6.87
C LYS A 17 1.76 -1.80 5.52
N VAL A 18 2.49 -0.93 4.83
CA VAL A 18 3.12 -1.23 3.55
C VAL A 18 4.00 -2.47 3.62
N VAL A 19 4.81 -2.61 4.67
CA VAL A 19 5.71 -3.76 4.84
C VAL A 19 4.99 -5.10 4.86
N GLU A 20 3.73 -5.14 5.30
CA GLU A 20 2.96 -6.39 5.37
C GLU A 20 2.58 -6.91 3.99
N ALA A 21 2.52 -6.04 2.98
CA ALA A 21 2.17 -6.37 1.59
C ALA A 21 3.31 -6.12 0.60
N ALA A 22 4.48 -5.71 1.09
CA ALA A 22 5.65 -5.51 0.25
C ALA A 22 6.09 -6.83 -0.38
N GLU A 23 6.48 -6.75 -1.65
CA GLU A 23 7.00 -7.84 -2.46
C GLU A 23 8.48 -7.62 -2.74
N SER A 24 9.22 -8.70 -2.97
CA SER A 24 10.58 -8.62 -3.47
C SER A 24 10.64 -7.97 -4.86
N GLY A 25 11.70 -7.21 -5.10
CA GLY A 25 12.01 -6.60 -6.39
C GLY A 25 12.02 -5.08 -6.34
N ASP A 26 12.43 -4.49 -7.46
CA ASP A 26 12.65 -3.05 -7.57
C ASP A 26 11.44 -2.33 -8.17
N ALA A 27 11.34 -1.03 -7.88
CA ALA A 27 10.38 -0.10 -8.43
C ALA A 27 11.03 1.28 -8.55
N GLU A 28 10.57 2.07 -9.53
CA GLU A 28 11.11 3.40 -9.79
C GLU A 28 10.39 4.49 -8.98
N GLY A 29 11.08 5.61 -8.77
CA GLY A 29 10.52 6.81 -8.16
C GLY A 29 10.77 6.93 -6.64
N PRO A 30 10.20 7.97 -6.01
CA PRO A 30 10.40 8.21 -4.57
C PRO A 30 9.83 7.06 -3.72
N PRO A 31 10.58 6.57 -2.73
CA PRO A 31 10.12 5.46 -1.90
C PRO A 31 9.00 5.87 -0.95
N VAL A 32 8.18 4.89 -0.60
CA VAL A 32 7.23 4.98 0.51
C VAL A 32 7.81 4.28 1.74
N SER A 33 7.51 4.81 2.93
CA SER A 33 7.95 4.20 4.19
C SER A 33 7.29 2.83 4.41
N GLU A 34 8.06 1.87 4.92
CA GLU A 34 7.57 0.56 5.38
C GLU A 34 6.42 0.67 6.40
N ASN A 35 6.36 1.80 7.13
CA ASN A 35 5.39 2.09 8.19
C ASN A 35 4.17 2.91 7.71
N ALA A 36 4.14 3.34 6.45
CA ALA A 36 2.97 3.99 5.86
C ALA A 36 1.79 3.00 5.78
N THR A 37 0.58 3.51 5.66
CA THR A 37 -0.59 2.64 5.47
C THR A 37 -0.71 2.22 4.00
N LEU A 38 -1.38 1.10 3.73
CA LEU A 38 -1.70 0.71 2.34
C LEU A 38 -2.61 1.72 1.66
N ARG A 39 -3.42 2.47 2.42
CA ARG A 39 -4.20 3.58 1.89
C ARG A 39 -3.31 4.72 1.40
N ASP A 40 -2.29 5.10 2.16
CA ASP A 40 -1.35 6.14 1.74
C ASP A 40 -0.58 5.71 0.49
N ALA A 41 -0.09 4.46 0.47
CA ALA A 41 0.58 3.91 -0.71
C ALA A 41 -0.35 3.85 -1.94
N LEU A 42 -1.62 3.50 -1.76
CA LEU A 42 -2.62 3.53 -2.82
C LEU A 42 -2.83 4.96 -3.35
N ALA A 43 -2.96 5.94 -2.46
CA ALA A 43 -3.11 7.33 -2.84
C ALA A 43 -1.91 7.82 -3.65
N ASP A 44 -0.70 7.47 -3.23
CA ASP A 44 0.55 7.79 -3.94
C ASP A 44 0.62 7.16 -5.33
N LEU A 45 0.28 5.86 -5.45
CA LEU A 45 0.22 5.18 -6.75
C LEU A 45 -0.75 5.87 -7.72
N LEU A 46 -1.95 6.19 -7.24
CA LEU A 46 -2.98 6.86 -8.03
C LEU A 46 -2.57 8.27 -8.44
N TRP A 47 -2.00 9.04 -7.51
CA TRP A 47 -1.52 10.40 -7.77
C TRP A 47 -0.41 10.42 -8.81
N ARG A 48 0.52 9.45 -8.73
CA ARG A 48 1.67 9.36 -9.64
C ARG A 48 1.35 8.65 -10.96
N GLY A 49 0.18 8.01 -11.08
CA GLY A 49 -0.14 7.12 -12.20
C GLY A 49 0.79 5.90 -12.27
N ALA A 50 1.37 5.48 -11.15
CA ALA A 50 2.35 4.41 -11.07
C ALA A 50 1.69 3.06 -10.74
N GLN A 51 2.35 1.96 -11.12
CA GLN A 51 1.90 0.60 -10.80
C GLN A 51 2.59 0.00 -9.55
N SER A 52 3.71 0.59 -9.14
CA SER A 52 4.49 0.18 -7.97
C SER A 52 5.25 1.34 -7.35
N LEU A 53 5.55 1.25 -6.06
CA LEU A 53 6.44 2.17 -5.33
C LEU A 53 7.58 1.38 -4.67
N PRO A 54 8.81 1.90 -4.65
CA PRO A 54 9.87 1.30 -3.83
C PRO A 54 9.52 1.48 -2.35
N VAL A 55 9.83 0.49 -1.52
CA VAL A 55 9.58 0.52 -0.07
C VAL A 55 10.92 0.63 0.63
N THR A 56 11.04 1.58 1.55
CA THR A 56 12.23 1.73 2.38
C THR A 56 11.89 1.67 3.86
N ALA A 57 12.81 1.08 4.61
CA ALA A 57 12.79 1.07 6.05
C ALA A 57 13.09 2.45 6.64
N THR A 58 12.88 2.58 7.95
CA THR A 58 13.15 3.84 8.68
C THR A 58 14.62 4.25 8.63
N ASP A 59 15.53 3.27 8.52
CA ASP A 59 16.97 3.48 8.35
C ASP A 59 17.39 3.70 6.88
N GLY A 60 16.43 3.75 5.96
CA GLY A 60 16.67 3.92 4.52
C GLY A 60 16.97 2.62 3.77
N ALA A 61 17.04 1.46 4.43
CA ALA A 61 17.27 0.19 3.76
C ALA A 61 16.11 -0.19 2.83
N SER A 62 16.40 -0.75 1.65
CA SER A 62 15.37 -1.24 0.74
C SER A 62 14.62 -2.42 1.35
N ARG A 63 13.28 -2.40 1.23
CA ARG A 63 12.35 -3.47 1.63
C ARG A 63 11.63 -4.09 0.43
N GLY A 64 12.08 -3.80 -0.79
CA GLY A 64 11.45 -4.22 -2.04
C GLY A 64 10.48 -3.17 -2.56
N ARG A 65 9.30 -3.59 -3.01
CA ARG A 65 8.27 -2.71 -3.59
C ARG A 65 6.88 -3.04 -3.11
N ILE A 66 5.96 -2.10 -3.22
CA ILE A 66 4.52 -2.34 -3.08
C ILE A 66 3.84 -2.12 -4.43
N THR A 67 2.90 -2.99 -4.79
CA THR A 67 2.20 -2.96 -6.08
C THR A 67 0.70 -2.72 -5.88
N LEU A 68 0.03 -2.17 -6.89
CA LEU A 68 -1.44 -2.05 -6.86
C LEU A 68 -2.13 -3.43 -6.66
N PRO A 69 -1.74 -4.52 -7.35
CA PRO A 69 -2.25 -5.86 -7.07
C PRO A 69 -2.09 -6.32 -5.61
N ALA A 70 -0.92 -6.12 -4.99
CA ALA A 70 -0.70 -6.49 -3.59
C ALA A 70 -1.65 -5.74 -2.64
N ILE A 71 -1.88 -4.45 -2.87
CA ILE A 71 -2.82 -3.65 -2.07
C ILE A 71 -4.25 -4.18 -2.23
N LEU A 72 -4.68 -4.45 -3.46
CA LEU A 72 -6.04 -4.94 -3.74
C LEU A 72 -6.28 -6.34 -3.14
N ALA A 73 -5.27 -7.20 -3.13
CA ALA A 73 -5.37 -8.52 -2.49
C ALA A 73 -5.71 -8.42 -0.99
N ARG A 74 -5.24 -7.37 -0.31
CA ARG A 74 -5.58 -7.09 1.10
C ARG A 74 -6.95 -6.48 1.27
N ALA A 75 -7.37 -5.62 0.35
CA ALA A 75 -8.71 -5.04 0.35
C ALA A 75 -9.83 -6.09 0.13
N GLY A 76 -9.55 -7.13 -0.66
CA GLY A 76 -10.50 -8.20 -1.00
C GLY A 76 -10.60 -9.33 0.01
N HIS A 77 -9.61 -9.49 0.91
CA HIS A 77 -9.67 -10.45 2.01
C HIS A 77 -10.24 -9.79 3.26
N ALA A 78 -11.55 -9.66 3.28
CA ALA A 78 -12.28 -9.37 4.50
C ALA A 78 -12.58 -10.72 5.18
N PRO A 79 -12.24 -10.94 6.47
CA PRO A 79 -12.64 -12.16 7.17
C PRO A 79 -14.17 -12.32 7.19
#